data_AF-A0A6B2VII1-F1
#
_entry.id   AF-A0A6B2VII1-F1
#
_cell.length_a   1.000
_cell.length_b   1.000
_cell.length_c   1.000
_cell.angle_alpha   90.00
_cell.angle_beta   90.00
_cell.angle_gamma   90.00
#
_symmetry.space_group_name_H-M   'P 1'
#
loop_
_entity.id
_entity.type
_entity.pdbx_description
1 polymer ?
#
loop_
_entity_poly.entity_id
_entity_poly.type
_entity_poly.pdbx_seq_one_letter_code
_entity_poly.pdbx_strand_id
1 'polypeptide(L)'
;MTPPARTPPDPSAPSGSSGPSGSPALVLVAHGSRDPRARSTVEALGERVRRLRPGLPVRLGHIELNAPLLPDALARLTAAGAAEAVLVPLLIGPGHHVKHDIP
;
A
#
# COMPACT_ATOMS: atom_id res chain seq x y z
N MET A 1 -14.61 19.11 -53.35
CA MET A 1 -13.33 19.08 -52.60
C MET A 1 -13.54 18.21 -51.37
N THR A 2 -12.98 17.01 -51.37
CA THR A 2 -13.10 16.01 -50.29
C THR A 2 -11.81 16.02 -49.46
N PRO A 3 -11.84 16.05 -48.12
CA PRO A 3 -10.61 16.00 -47.32
C PRO A 3 -9.96 14.60 -47.39
N PRO A 4 -8.62 14.48 -47.28
CA PRO A 4 -7.95 13.18 -47.31
C PRO A 4 -8.22 12.38 -46.02
N ALA A 5 -8.37 11.06 -46.17
CA ALA A 5 -8.53 10.12 -45.08
C ALA A 5 -7.28 10.11 -44.17
N ARG A 6 -7.49 10.16 -42.85
CA ARG A 6 -6.45 9.96 -41.85
C ARG A 6 -5.97 8.50 -41.88
N THR A 7 -4.68 8.28 -42.11
CA THR A 7 -4.03 6.98 -41.97
C THR A 7 -4.16 6.46 -40.52
N PRO A 8 -4.57 5.20 -40.29
CA PRO A 8 -4.56 4.62 -38.95
C PRO A 8 -3.12 4.43 -38.45
N PRO A 9 -2.87 4.60 -37.14
CA PRO A 9 -1.54 4.40 -36.57
C PRO A 9 -1.08 2.93 -36.70
N ASP A 10 0.24 2.76 -36.88
CA ASP A 10 0.92 1.47 -36.98
C ASP A 10 0.80 0.69 -35.65
N PRO A 11 0.32 -0.58 -35.64
CA PRO A 11 0.17 -1.39 -34.43
C PRO A 11 1.51 -1.80 -33.79
N SER A 12 2.64 -1.45 -34.40
CA SER A 12 3.98 -1.86 -33.98
C SER A 12 4.72 -0.83 -33.11
N ALA A 13 4.08 0.30 -32.78
CA ALA A 13 4.68 1.27 -31.87
C ALA A 13 4.65 0.74 -30.42
N PRO A 14 5.79 0.62 -29.70
CA PRO A 14 5.76 0.31 -28.29
C PRO A 14 5.04 1.44 -27.56
N SER A 15 3.87 1.13 -27.00
CA SER A 15 3.12 2.06 -26.15
C SER A 15 3.92 2.28 -24.89
N GLY A 16 4.66 3.39 -24.83
CA GLY A 16 5.32 3.83 -23.63
C GLY A 16 4.30 4.14 -22.54
N SER A 17 4.29 3.31 -21.50
CA SER A 17 3.91 3.77 -20.15
C SER A 17 4.93 3.19 -19.16
N SER A 18 5.98 3.97 -18.91
CA SER A 18 6.93 3.69 -17.84
C SER A 18 6.28 4.06 -16.50
N GLY A 19 5.40 3.19 -16.00
CA GLY A 19 5.05 3.12 -14.58
C GLY A 19 5.97 2.12 -13.89
N PRO A 20 6.39 2.33 -12.63
CA PRO A 20 7.35 1.43 -12.00
C PRO A 20 6.77 0.02 -11.90
N SER A 21 7.47 -0.92 -12.53
CA SER A 21 7.17 -2.35 -12.65
C SER A 21 7.38 -3.13 -11.34
N GLY A 22 7.02 -2.53 -10.20
CA GLY A 22 7.02 -3.17 -8.90
C GLY A 22 5.59 -3.36 -8.41
N SER A 23 5.29 -4.51 -7.77
CA SER A 23 4.02 -4.65 -7.04
C SER A 23 3.89 -3.53 -6.00
N PRO A 24 2.70 -2.93 -5.83
CA PRO A 24 2.50 -1.86 -4.84
C PRO A 24 2.86 -2.36 -3.44
N ALA A 25 3.38 -1.47 -2.60
CA ALA A 25 3.70 -1.82 -1.22
C ALA A 25 2.40 -2.05 -0.43
N LEU A 26 2.37 -3.08 0.41
CA LEU A 26 1.28 -3.33 1.34
C LEU A 26 1.57 -2.69 2.69
N VAL A 27 0.69 -1.83 3.18
CA VAL A 27 0.80 -1.25 4.53
C VAL A 27 -0.34 -1.78 5.37
N LEU A 28 -0.01 -2.61 6.36
CA LEU A 28 -0.98 -3.04 7.36
C LEU A 28 -1.18 -1.91 8.36
N VAL A 29 -2.40 -1.40 8.44
CA VAL A 29 -2.76 -0.25 9.29
C VAL A 29 -3.47 -0.75 10.53
N ALA A 30 -2.77 -0.75 11.65
CA ALA A 30 -3.36 -1.00 12.96
C ALA A 30 -3.76 0.34 13.61
N HIS A 31 -4.72 0.33 14.53
CA HIS A 31 -5.00 1.54 15.31
C HIS A 31 -3.84 1.85 16.29
N GLY A 32 -3.28 0.81 16.90
CA GLY A 32 -2.34 0.92 18.02
C GLY A 32 -3.00 0.53 19.33
N SER A 33 -2.22 0.05 20.29
CA SER A 33 -2.72 -0.42 21.57
C SER A 33 -1.68 -0.29 22.67
N ARG A 34 -2.16 -0.13 23.91
CA ARG A 34 -1.33 -0.24 25.11
C ARG A 34 -1.09 -1.69 25.51
N ASP A 35 -1.91 -2.64 25.02
CA ASP A 35 -1.69 -4.06 25.25
C ASP A 35 -0.57 -4.58 24.32
N PRO A 36 0.57 -5.05 24.86
CA PRO A 36 1.67 -5.58 24.05
C PRO A 36 1.24 -6.79 23.20
N ARG A 37 0.21 -7.55 23.59
CA ARG A 37 -0.29 -8.72 22.83
C ARG A 37 -0.89 -8.30 21.50
N ALA A 38 -1.57 -7.15 21.46
CA ALA A 38 -2.13 -6.61 20.22
C ALA A 38 -1.00 -6.28 19.23
N ARG A 39 0.06 -5.63 19.70
CA ARG A 39 1.26 -5.34 18.91
C ARG A 39 1.91 -6.62 18.37
N SER A 40 2.14 -7.61 19.24
CA SER A 40 2.73 -8.90 18.81
C SER A 40 1.87 -9.60 17.75
N THR A 41 0.54 -9.46 17.83
CA THR A 41 -0.39 -10.07 16.87
C THR A 41 -0.26 -9.43 15.48
N VAL A 42 -0.21 -8.10 15.39
CA VAL A 42 -0.09 -7.40 14.11
C VAL A 42 1.30 -7.57 13.48
N GLU A 43 2.36 -7.63 14.29
CA GLU A 43 3.72 -7.97 13.83
C GLU A 43 3.76 -9.40 13.27
N ALA A 44 3.18 -10.38 13.99
CA ALA A 44 3.12 -11.76 13.55
C ALA A 44 2.31 -11.93 12.24
N LEU A 45 1.24 -11.16 12.07
CA LEU A 45 0.48 -11.11 10.83
C LEU A 45 1.34 -10.57 9.67
N GLY A 46 2.05 -9.45 9.88
CA GLY A 46 2.96 -8.89 8.87
C GLY A 46 4.02 -9.88 8.43
N GLU A 47 4.64 -10.59 9.38
CA GLU A 47 5.60 -11.65 9.10
C GLU A 47 4.97 -12.82 8.33
N ARG A 48 3.73 -13.21 8.67
CA ARG A 48 3.02 -14.26 7.95
C ARG A 48 2.75 -13.86 6.50
N VAL A 49 2.34 -12.62 6.24
CA VAL A 49 2.13 -12.11 4.88
C VAL A 49 3.43 -12.12 4.08
N ARG A 50 4.54 -11.66 4.65
CA ARG A 50 5.87 -11.69 4.00
C ARG A 50 6.28 -13.10 3.58
N ARG A 51 6.06 -14.10 4.46
CA ARG A 51 6.35 -15.50 4.14
C ARG A 51 5.46 -16.05 3.03
N LEU A 52 4.19 -15.67 2.99
CA LEU A 52 3.24 -16.14 1.98
C LEU A 52 3.39 -15.44 0.63
N ARG A 53 3.94 -14.21 0.62
CA ARG A 53 4.16 -13.41 -0.58
C ARG A 53 5.60 -12.90 -0.65
N PRO A 54 6.58 -13.80 -0.91
CA PRO A 54 7.96 -13.38 -1.13
C PRO A 54 8.03 -12.35 -2.26
N GLY A 55 8.74 -11.24 -2.02
CA GLY A 55 8.87 -10.14 -2.98
C GLY A 55 7.82 -9.03 -2.87
N LEU A 56 6.74 -9.21 -2.10
CA LEU A 56 5.81 -8.12 -1.78
C LEU A 56 6.40 -7.23 -0.67
N PRO A 57 6.61 -5.92 -0.89
CA PRO A 57 7.02 -5.02 0.17
C PRO A 57 5.89 -4.88 1.19
N VAL A 58 6.07 -5.40 2.40
CA VAL A 58 5.10 -5.25 3.49
C VAL A 58 5.65 -4.30 4.54
N ARG A 59 4.85 -3.31 4.94
CA ARG A 59 5.09 -2.40 6.05
C ARG A 59 3.93 -2.47 7.03
N LEU A 60 4.21 -2.04 8.25
CA LEU A 60 3.20 -1.87 9.28
C LEU A 60 3.18 -0.38 9.64
N GLY A 61 2.00 0.16 9.92
CA GLY A 61 1.80 1.51 10.41
C GLY A 61 0.69 1.52 11.44
N HIS A 62 0.81 2.39 12.44
CA HIS A 62 -0.23 2.59 13.44
C HIS A 62 -0.84 3.99 13.33
N ILE A 63 -2.13 4.11 13.61
CA ILE A 63 -2.79 5.41 13.71
C ILE A 63 -2.23 6.18 14.91
N GLU A 64 -2.07 5.50 16.05
CA GLU A 64 -1.54 6.07 17.29
C GLU A 64 -0.86 5.01 18.19
N LEU A 65 -0.41 5.43 19.39
CA LEU A 65 0.11 4.61 20.50
C LEU A 65 1.38 3.77 20.27
N ASN A 66 1.64 3.29 19.06
CA ASN A 66 2.76 2.41 18.74
C ASN A 66 3.51 2.91 17.51
N ALA A 67 4.82 2.72 17.50
CA ALA A 67 5.65 3.01 16.35
C ALA A 67 5.78 1.77 15.43
N PRO A 68 5.95 1.95 14.12
CA PRO A 68 5.92 3.24 13.39
C PRO A 68 4.48 3.79 13.27
N LEU A 69 4.33 5.12 13.33
CA LEU A 69 3.07 5.77 12.98
C LEU A 69 2.85 5.71 11.46
N LEU A 70 1.58 5.75 11.03
CA LEU A 70 1.21 5.64 9.61
C LEU A 70 1.90 6.71 8.73
N PRO A 71 1.96 8.01 9.11
CA PRO A 71 2.69 9.00 8.32
C PRO A 71 4.17 8.66 8.15
N ASP A 72 4.83 8.15 9.19
CA ASP A 72 6.24 7.77 9.12
C ASP A 72 6.45 6.54 8.23
N ALA A 73 5.53 5.57 8.29
CA ALA A 73 5.57 4.38 7.44
C ALA A 73 5.42 4.75 5.96
N LEU A 74 4.52 5.69 5.64
CA LEU A 74 4.31 6.22 4.30
C LEU A 74 5.50 7.06 3.82
N ALA A 75 6.03 7.96 4.65
CA ALA A 75 7.20 8.76 4.31
C ALA A 75 8.41 7.88 3.97
N ARG A 76 8.61 6.78 4.71
CA ARG A 76 9.66 5.80 4.42
C ARG A 76 9.44 5.06 3.10
N LEU A 77 8.19 4.81 2.69
CA LEU A 77 7.88 4.22 1.39
C LEU A 77 8.16 5.19 0.25
N THR A 78 7.74 6.44 0.39
CA THR A 78 8.04 7.50 -0.58
C THR A 78 9.55 7.70 -0.73
N ALA A 79 10.29 7.78 0.38
CA ALA A 79 11.75 7.90 0.37
C ALA A 79 12.45 6.67 -0.25
N ALA A 80 11.82 5.50 -0.20
CA ALA A 80 12.31 4.28 -0.85
C ALA A 80 11.91 4.17 -2.33
N GLY A 81 11.25 5.18 -2.91
CA GLY A 81 10.83 5.20 -4.31
C GLY A 81 9.58 4.38 -4.61
N ALA A 82 8.78 4.02 -3.60
CA ALA A 82 7.50 3.37 -3.84
C ALA A 82 6.52 4.36 -4.49
N ALA A 83 6.02 4.02 -5.68
CA ALA A 83 5.05 4.84 -6.40
C ALA A 83 3.59 4.58 -5.96
N GLU A 84 3.31 3.39 -5.44
CA GLU A 84 1.98 2.99 -5.01
C GLU A 84 2.04 2.22 -3.68
N ALA A 85 1.04 2.47 -2.83
CA ALA A 85 0.84 1.76 -1.58
C ALA A 85 -0.64 1.40 -1.41
N VAL A 86 -0.89 0.17 -0.97
CA VAL A 86 -2.20 -0.32 -0.59
C VAL A 86 -2.29 -0.36 0.93
N LEU A 87 -3.16 0.47 1.50
CA LEU A 87 -3.46 0.46 2.93
C LEU A 87 -4.47 -0.66 3.23
N VAL A 88 -4.13 -1.54 4.17
CA VAL A 88 -5.01 -2.61 4.65
C VAL A 88 -5.33 -2.36 6.11
N PRO A 89 -6.52 -1.83 6.41
CA PRO A 89 -6.99 -1.65 7.78
C PRO A 89 -7.12 -3.00 8.51
N LEU A 90 -6.46 -3.16 9.64
CA LEU A 90 -6.53 -4.36 10.50
C LEU A 90 -7.61 -4.18 11.57
N LEU A 91 -8.87 -4.24 11.14
CA LEU A 91 -10.01 -3.94 12.01
C LEU A 91 -10.71 -5.24 12.42
N ILE A 92 -10.75 -5.53 13.72
CA ILE A 92 -11.40 -6.72 14.28
C ILE A 92 -12.62 -6.28 15.07
N GLY A 93 -13.81 -6.39 14.46
CA GLY A 93 -15.11 -6.19 15.14
C GLY A 93 -15.40 -4.74 15.57
N PRO A 94 -16.59 -4.44 16.13
CA PRO A 94 -17.08 -3.09 16.33
C PRO A 94 -16.40 -2.42 17.54
N GLY A 95 -15.12 -2.08 17.39
CA GLY A 95 -14.42 -1.07 18.17
C GLY A 95 -14.20 0.12 17.26
N HIS A 96 -15.01 1.16 17.45
CA HIS A 96 -14.87 2.55 17.00
C HIS A 96 -13.98 2.85 15.75
N HIS A 97 -14.64 3.34 14.70
CA HIS A 97 -14.15 4.29 13.68
C HIS A 97 -13.28 3.81 12.49
N VAL A 98 -13.72 2.75 11.80
CA VAL A 98 -13.26 2.44 10.42
C VAL A 98 -13.50 3.60 9.42
N LYS A 99 -14.53 4.41 9.65
CA LYS A 99 -14.95 5.49 8.74
C LYS A 99 -14.30 6.86 9.00
N HIS A 100 -13.46 7.00 10.03
CA HIS A 100 -12.85 8.29 10.39
C HIS A 100 -11.32 8.27 10.50
N ASP A 101 -10.70 7.08 10.60
CA ASP A 101 -9.29 7.00 11.00
C ASP A 101 -8.30 6.81 9.84
N ILE A 102 -8.79 6.51 8.64
CA ILE A 102 -7.96 6.26 7.45
C ILE A 102 -8.48 7.16 6.31
N PRO A 103 -7.80 8.28 6.02
CA PRO A 103 -8.16 9.17 4.92
C PRO A 103 -7.90 8.55 3.54
#